data_AF-A0A370AQI6-F1
#
_entry.id   AF-A0A370AQI6-F1
#
_cell.length_a   1.000
_cell.length_b   1.000
_cell.length_c   1.000
_cell.angle_alpha   90.00
_cell.angle_beta   90.00
_cell.angle_gamma   90.00
#
_symmetry.space_group_name_H-M   'P 1'
#
loop_
_entity.id
_entity.type
_entity.pdbx_description
1 polymer ?
#
loop_
_entity_poly.entity_id
_entity_poly.type
_entity_poly.pdbx_seq_one_letter_code
_entity_poly.pdbx_strand_id
1 'polypeptide(L)'
;MPDIHRSMMIFKLKTDFSKEDLQKSYKKLVKKYHPDSNPKNQEWSHNKMTEINLAYEACCSYLESNNEINQENPNYQPAKEQNKDTNEQNLKAHKKKQQNSKINQEITPDLYKRILNISNIYTEASEIFFEYGLEKRKLRYEGVRRFRYRESLRIFDDAVNKTTELDQYCKTEYDQYAVNLFLRFTGNLFHYIQLDERHIPDHPLLNRHWDLMEEYMLYSIKDYLVPHLVHNFRKMSANTSFTQCWNQLIYLQTRFPALDEDKTFKICHNLADSLREIRREEYEMQYNFFNYSES
;
A
#
# COMPACT_ATOMS: atom_id res chain seq x y z
N MET A 1 16.65 17.10 10.70
CA MET A 1 16.12 16.44 11.91
C MET A 1 15.95 17.48 13.01
N PRO A 2 14.79 17.54 13.70
CA PRO A 2 14.61 18.43 14.85
C PRO A 2 15.59 18.06 15.97
N ASP A 3 16.13 19.07 16.66
CA ASP A 3 16.98 18.87 17.83
C ASP A 3 16.21 18.16 18.96
N ILE A 4 16.78 17.11 19.55
CA ILE A 4 16.18 16.35 20.65
C ILE A 4 15.90 17.24 21.86
N HIS A 5 16.77 18.21 22.15
CA HIS A 5 16.59 19.12 23.27
C HIS A 5 15.35 20.02 23.06
N ARG A 6 15.15 20.48 21.82
CA ARG A 6 13.95 21.24 21.43
C ARG A 6 12.69 20.38 21.54
N SER A 7 12.76 19.10 21.17
CA SER A 7 11.65 18.15 21.24
C SER A 7 11.24 17.86 22.69
N MET A 8 12.20 17.69 23.60
CA MET A 8 11.95 17.55 25.04
C MET A 8 11.29 18.80 25.64
N MET A 9 11.70 20.00 25.22
CA MET A 9 11.08 21.26 25.67
C MET A 9 9.62 21.39 25.24
N ILE A 10 9.26 20.93 24.04
CA ILE A 10 7.87 20.95 23.54
C ILE A 10 6.95 20.12 24.46
N PHE A 11 7.40 18.93 24.87
CA PHE A 11 6.65 18.07 25.78
C PHE A 11 6.83 18.39 27.27
N LYS A 12 7.70 19.35 27.61
CA LYS A 12 8.07 19.71 28.98
C LYS A 12 8.59 18.52 29.79
N LEU A 13 9.39 17.68 29.14
CA LEU A 13 9.97 16.48 29.72
C LEU A 13 11.37 16.78 30.24
N LYS A 14 11.75 16.09 31.32
CA LYS A 14 13.14 16.05 31.82
C LYS A 14 13.96 15.07 30.98
N THR A 15 15.27 15.10 31.09
CA THR A 15 16.19 14.26 30.28
C THR A 15 16.03 12.74 30.50
N ASP A 16 15.39 12.34 31.61
CA ASP A 16 15.17 10.96 32.08
C ASP A 16 13.70 10.49 31.94
N PHE A 17 12.95 11.07 30.99
CA PHE A 17 11.52 10.78 30.83
C PHE A 17 11.23 9.33 30.38
N SER A 18 10.13 8.76 30.86
CA SER A 18 9.66 7.44 30.44
C SER A 18 8.78 7.49 29.19
N LYS A 19 8.61 6.34 28.52
CA LYS A 19 7.68 6.21 27.38
C LYS A 19 6.24 6.61 27.76
N GLU A 20 5.82 6.30 28.99
CA GLU A 20 4.50 6.68 29.50
C GLU A 20 4.35 8.19 29.65
N ASP A 21 5.38 8.90 30.10
CA ASP A 21 5.37 10.35 30.28
C ASP A 21 5.30 11.07 28.93
N LEU A 22 6.05 10.58 27.94
CA LEU A 22 5.98 11.06 26.56
C LEU A 22 4.57 10.90 25.99
N GLN A 23 3.98 9.70 26.12
CA GLN A 23 2.62 9.43 25.63
C GLN A 23 1.56 10.30 26.32
N LYS A 24 1.68 10.52 27.64
CA LYS A 24 0.77 11.39 28.41
C LYS A 24 0.86 12.84 27.93
N SER A 25 2.08 13.35 27.69
CA SER A 25 2.28 14.73 27.21
C SER A 25 1.79 14.91 25.78
N TYR A 26 2.09 13.93 24.90
CA TYR A 26 1.62 13.90 23.51
C TYR A 26 0.10 13.95 23.41
N LYS A 27 -0.61 13.07 24.12
CA LYS A 27 -2.09 13.06 24.13
C LYS A 27 -2.69 14.40 24.56
N LYS A 28 -2.06 15.10 25.53
CA LYS A 28 -2.51 16.42 25.98
C LYS A 28 -2.34 17.49 24.91
N LEU A 29 -1.20 17.49 24.19
CA LEU A 29 -0.93 18.47 23.14
C LEU A 29 -1.77 18.22 21.89
N VAL A 30 -1.92 16.96 21.46
CA VAL A 30 -2.80 16.56 20.35
C VAL A 30 -4.23 17.03 20.61
N LYS A 31 -4.77 16.79 21.81
CA LYS A 31 -6.12 17.27 22.16
C LYS A 31 -6.25 18.79 22.14
N LYS A 32 -5.18 19.53 22.49
CA LYS A 32 -5.18 21.00 22.55
C LYS A 32 -5.09 21.64 21.15
N TYR A 33 -4.30 21.06 20.26
CA TYR A 33 -4.01 21.61 18.94
C TYR A 33 -4.64 20.80 17.80
N HIS A 34 -5.62 19.93 18.10
CA HIS A 34 -6.38 19.22 17.07
C HIS A 34 -7.15 20.21 16.18
N PRO A 35 -7.14 20.06 14.84
CA PRO A 35 -7.87 20.94 13.92
C PRO A 35 -9.37 20.99 14.23
N ASP A 36 -9.98 19.87 14.65
CA ASP A 36 -11.39 19.83 15.06
C ASP A 36 -11.70 20.69 16.29
N SER A 37 -10.73 20.90 17.18
CA SER A 37 -10.88 21.77 18.36
C SER A 37 -10.57 23.24 18.04
N ASN A 38 -9.96 23.53 16.88
CA ASN A 38 -9.54 24.87 16.45
C ASN A 38 -10.04 25.22 15.03
N PRO A 39 -11.36 25.17 14.76
CA PRO A 39 -11.90 25.29 13.40
C PRO A 39 -11.67 26.65 12.75
N LYS A 40 -11.41 27.71 13.53
CA LYS A 40 -11.13 29.07 13.00
C LYS A 40 -9.68 29.30 12.60
N ASN A 41 -8.75 28.45 13.05
CA ASN A 41 -7.31 28.61 12.86
C ASN A 41 -6.67 27.28 12.38
N GLN A 42 -7.26 26.67 11.36
CA GLN A 42 -6.88 25.33 10.88
C GLN A 42 -5.41 25.25 10.45
N GLU A 43 -4.89 26.27 9.77
CA GLU A 43 -3.49 26.33 9.31
C GLU A 43 -2.51 26.37 10.49
N TRP A 44 -2.78 27.18 11.51
CA TRP A 44 -1.97 27.23 12.73
C TRP A 44 -2.04 25.91 13.52
N SER A 45 -3.23 25.29 13.58
CA SER A 45 -3.44 23.99 14.21
C SER A 45 -2.66 22.89 13.48
N HIS A 46 -2.65 22.91 12.15
CA HIS A 46 -1.90 21.99 11.31
C HIS A 46 -0.39 22.13 11.54
N ASN A 47 0.14 23.35 11.45
CA ASN A 47 1.55 23.63 11.71
C ASN A 47 2.00 23.21 13.12
N LYS A 48 1.14 23.41 14.12
CA LYS A 48 1.41 22.96 15.50
C LYS A 48 1.35 21.45 15.65
N MET A 49 0.40 20.78 14.99
CA MET A 49 0.31 19.32 15.02
C MET A 49 1.53 18.67 14.35
N THR A 50 1.98 19.22 13.22
CA THR A 50 3.21 18.77 12.55
C THR A 50 4.43 18.94 13.45
N GLU A 51 4.56 20.08 14.14
CA GLU A 51 5.65 20.30 15.10
C GLU A 51 5.61 19.31 16.28
N ILE A 52 4.42 18.96 16.78
CA ILE A 52 4.23 17.99 17.87
C ILE A 52 4.59 16.57 17.42
N ASN A 53 4.20 16.16 16.22
CA ASN A 53 4.47 14.83 15.69
C ASN A 53 5.97 14.61 15.45
N LEU A 54 6.64 15.57 14.80
CA LEU A 54 8.09 15.54 14.58
C LEU A 54 8.88 15.49 15.89
N ALA A 55 8.42 16.23 16.91
CA ALA A 55 9.04 16.17 18.23
C ALA A 55 8.82 14.81 18.91
N TYR A 56 7.65 14.18 18.71
CA TYR A 56 7.33 12.87 19.30
C TYR A 56 8.23 11.78 18.70
N GLU A 57 8.41 11.77 17.38
CA GLU A 57 9.31 10.87 16.66
C GLU A 57 10.76 10.99 17.13
N ALA A 58 11.25 12.23 17.29
CA ALA A 58 12.60 12.48 17.81
C ALA A 58 12.76 11.93 19.24
N CYS A 59 11.76 12.11 20.12
CA CYS A 59 11.77 11.58 21.48
C CYS A 59 11.67 10.04 21.52
N CYS A 60 10.90 9.41 20.64
CA CYS A 60 10.82 7.96 20.52
C CYS A 60 12.16 7.37 20.07
N SER A 61 12.78 7.96 19.05
CA SER A 61 14.11 7.55 18.55
C SER A 61 15.18 7.65 19.65
N TYR A 62 15.11 8.70 20.49
CA TYR A 62 15.99 8.88 21.64
C TYR A 62 15.77 7.82 22.73
N LEU A 63 14.52 7.44 23.02
CA LEU A 63 14.21 6.36 23.96
C LEU A 63 14.68 5.00 23.43
N GLU A 64 14.53 4.74 22.13
CA GLU A 64 14.99 3.50 21.48
C GLU A 64 16.52 3.40 21.52
N SER A 65 17.22 4.49 21.18
CA SER A 65 18.69 4.57 21.26
C SER A 65 19.23 4.39 22.68
N ASN A 66 18.47 4.83 23.71
CA ASN A 66 18.85 4.64 25.12
C ASN A 66 18.47 3.27 25.68
N ASN A 67 17.44 2.62 25.14
CA ASN A 67 17.03 1.26 25.53
C ASN A 67 17.96 0.18 24.93
N GLU A 68 18.58 0.43 23.78
CA GLU A 68 19.58 -0.48 23.20
C GLU A 68 20.89 -0.59 24.02
N ILE A 69 21.13 0.35 24.96
CA ILE A 69 22.29 0.33 25.86
C ILE A 69 22.04 -0.58 27.10
N ASN A 70 20.80 -0.98 27.38
CA ASN A 70 20.44 -1.80 28.54
C ASN A 70 19.61 -3.03 28.11
N GLN A 71 20.26 -4.10 27.65
CA GLN A 71 19.57 -5.39 27.45
C GLN A 71 19.21 -6.03 28.79
N GLU A 72 17.96 -6.51 28.93
CA GLU A 72 17.62 -7.91 29.26
C GLU A 72 16.09 -8.10 29.38
N ASN A 73 15.57 -9.16 28.74
CA ASN A 73 14.23 -9.74 28.93
C ASN A 73 14.00 -10.12 30.42
N PRO A 74 12.77 -10.09 30.98
CA PRO A 74 11.81 -11.16 30.71
C PRO A 74 10.29 -10.85 30.86
N ASN A 75 9.50 -11.52 30.00
CA ASN A 75 8.29 -12.29 30.31
C ASN A 75 7.04 -11.57 30.89
N TYR A 76 5.92 -11.60 30.15
CA TYR A 76 4.58 -11.51 30.75
C TYR A 76 3.54 -12.35 29.97
N GLN A 77 2.89 -13.27 30.69
CA GLN A 77 1.75 -14.09 30.28
C GLN A 77 0.42 -13.39 30.64
N PRO A 78 -0.71 -13.80 30.02
CA PRO A 78 -1.98 -13.74 30.73
C PRO A 78 -2.66 -15.12 30.89
N ALA A 79 -3.36 -15.26 32.03
CA ALA A 79 -4.01 -16.46 32.51
C ALA A 79 -5.50 -16.58 32.11
N LYS A 80 -5.87 -17.81 31.71
CA LYS A 80 -7.08 -18.64 31.88
C LYS A 80 -8.50 -18.04 32.07
N GLU A 81 -9.45 -18.59 31.30
CA GLU A 81 -10.70 -19.29 31.71
C GLU A 81 -11.23 -20.10 30.51
N GLN A 82 -11.05 -21.44 30.46
CA GLN A 82 -12.01 -22.53 30.72
C GLN A 82 -13.42 -22.33 30.12
N ASN A 83 -14.11 -23.26 29.44
CA ASN A 83 -13.91 -24.65 29.00
C ASN A 83 -15.03 -24.93 27.97
N LYS A 84 -14.78 -25.76 26.95
CA LYS A 84 -15.76 -26.74 26.41
C LYS A 84 -15.04 -27.69 25.47
N ASP A 85 -14.60 -28.80 26.04
CA ASP A 85 -14.23 -30.01 25.33
C ASP A 85 -15.34 -30.42 24.35
N THR A 86 -14.96 -30.72 23.12
CA THR A 86 -15.19 -31.99 22.41
C THR A 86 -14.94 -31.75 20.92
N ASN A 87 -13.69 -31.62 20.47
CA ASN A 87 -13.34 -31.78 19.04
C ASN A 87 -11.82 -31.84 18.74
N GLU A 88 -10.97 -32.15 19.72
CA GLU A 88 -9.50 -32.02 19.54
C GLU A 88 -8.84 -33.12 18.71
N GLN A 89 -9.48 -34.27 18.49
CA GLN A 89 -8.86 -35.36 17.72
C GLN A 89 -9.10 -35.25 16.21
N ASN A 90 -10.20 -34.62 15.76
CA ASN A 90 -10.47 -34.39 14.33
C ASN A 90 -9.81 -33.12 13.78
N LEU A 91 -9.61 -32.07 14.60
CA LEU A 91 -8.90 -30.85 14.19
C LEU A 91 -7.38 -31.02 14.03
N LYS A 92 -6.74 -31.92 14.80
CA LYS A 92 -5.29 -32.17 14.69
C LYS A 92 -4.92 -32.94 13.42
N ALA A 93 -5.82 -33.77 12.89
CA ALA A 93 -5.64 -34.48 11.61
C ALA A 93 -5.90 -33.56 10.39
N HIS A 94 -6.88 -32.66 10.48
CA HIS A 94 -7.13 -31.65 9.43
C HIS A 94 -6.06 -30.54 9.41
N LYS A 95 -5.56 -30.10 10.57
CA LYS A 95 -4.45 -29.14 10.66
C LYS A 95 -3.12 -29.73 10.19
N LYS A 96 -2.84 -31.02 10.42
CA LYS A 96 -1.63 -31.69 9.87
C LYS A 96 -1.70 -31.88 8.35
N LYS A 97 -2.89 -32.11 7.76
CA LYS A 97 -3.06 -32.13 6.30
C LYS A 97 -2.95 -30.73 5.66
N GLN A 98 -3.44 -29.67 6.32
CA GLN A 98 -3.28 -28.27 5.87
C GLN A 98 -1.87 -27.70 6.11
N GLN A 99 -1.16 -28.14 7.15
CA GLN A 99 0.24 -27.75 7.38
C GLN A 99 1.20 -28.42 6.38
N ASN A 100 0.97 -29.68 6.00
CA ASN A 100 1.78 -30.35 5.00
C ASN A 100 1.53 -29.84 3.56
N SER A 101 0.40 -29.17 3.27
CA SER A 101 0.18 -28.52 1.98
C SER A 101 0.77 -27.10 1.89
N LYS A 102 0.83 -26.36 3.01
CA LYS A 102 1.41 -25.00 3.06
C LYS A 102 2.94 -24.98 2.95
N ILE A 103 3.63 -25.99 3.46
CA ILE A 103 5.12 -26.07 3.40
C ILE A 103 5.63 -26.17 1.94
N ASN A 104 4.79 -26.58 0.99
CA ASN A 104 5.14 -26.65 -0.44
C ASN A 104 4.76 -25.38 -1.23
N GLN A 105 4.27 -24.32 -0.57
CA GLN A 105 3.75 -23.09 -1.18
C GLN A 105 4.40 -21.84 -0.57
N GLU A 106 5.68 -21.92 -0.19
CA GLU A 106 6.45 -20.77 0.28
C GLU A 106 7.41 -20.30 -0.82
N ILE A 107 7.46 -18.99 -1.05
CA ILE A 107 8.43 -18.39 -1.97
C ILE A 107 9.82 -18.58 -1.38
N THR A 108 10.78 -18.99 -2.21
CA THR A 108 12.18 -19.08 -1.78
C THR A 108 12.65 -17.73 -1.19
N PRO A 109 13.26 -17.69 0.01
CA PRO A 109 13.63 -16.43 0.66
C PRO A 109 14.52 -15.49 -0.18
N ASP A 110 15.44 -16.06 -0.98
CA ASP A 110 16.28 -15.28 -1.91
C ASP A 110 15.44 -14.60 -3.00
N LEU A 111 14.50 -15.33 -3.59
CA LEU A 111 13.60 -14.79 -4.59
C LEU A 111 12.69 -13.72 -4.00
N TYR A 112 12.11 -13.97 -2.83
CA TYR A 112 11.27 -13.00 -2.14
C TYR A 112 12.02 -11.69 -1.87
N LYS A 113 13.29 -11.75 -1.45
CA LYS A 113 14.13 -10.56 -1.27
C LYS A 113 14.33 -9.78 -2.58
N ARG A 114 14.52 -10.47 -3.71
CA ARG A 114 14.65 -9.85 -5.04
C ARG A 114 13.35 -9.20 -5.49
N ILE A 115 12.23 -9.88 -5.28
CA ILE A 115 10.89 -9.33 -5.50
C ILE A 115 10.73 -8.03 -4.70
N LEU A 116 11.01 -8.03 -3.39
CA LEU A 116 10.88 -6.82 -2.56
C LEU A 116 11.76 -5.66 -3.05
N ASN A 117 12.99 -5.94 -3.50
CA ASN A 117 13.84 -4.89 -4.06
C ASN A 117 13.23 -4.25 -5.32
N ILE A 118 12.64 -5.07 -6.19
CA ILE A 118 11.96 -4.57 -7.40
C ILE A 118 10.67 -3.85 -7.03
N SER A 119 9.92 -4.36 -6.06
CA SER A 119 8.72 -3.71 -5.53
C SER A 119 9.02 -2.30 -5.02
N ASN A 120 10.15 -2.08 -4.34
CA ASN A 120 10.54 -0.74 -3.88
C ASN A 120 10.78 0.22 -5.05
N ILE A 121 11.46 -0.23 -6.11
CA ILE A 121 11.67 0.57 -7.34
C ILE A 121 10.31 0.90 -7.99
N TYR A 122 9.41 -0.08 -7.99
CA TYR A 122 8.07 0.05 -8.56
C TYR A 122 7.19 1.02 -7.74
N THR A 123 7.32 1.00 -6.41
CA THR A 123 6.70 1.95 -5.49
C THR A 123 7.22 3.36 -5.74
N GLU A 124 8.54 3.56 -5.84
CA GLU A 124 9.13 4.87 -6.17
C GLU A 124 8.58 5.43 -7.49
N ALA A 125 8.49 4.60 -8.54
CA ALA A 125 7.90 5.00 -9.82
C ALA A 125 6.42 5.41 -9.67
N SER A 126 5.68 4.71 -8.80
CA SER A 126 4.28 4.96 -8.49
C SER A 126 4.09 6.23 -7.66
N GLU A 127 4.99 6.51 -6.72
CA GLU A 127 5.00 7.76 -5.94
C GLU A 127 5.14 8.95 -6.87
N ILE A 128 6.16 8.96 -7.75
CA ILE A 128 6.35 10.02 -8.75
C ILE A 128 5.09 10.16 -9.62
N PHE A 129 4.48 9.04 -10.03
CA PHE A 129 3.28 9.05 -10.85
C PHE A 129 2.10 9.74 -10.15
N PHE A 130 1.81 9.34 -8.92
CA PHE A 130 0.62 9.79 -8.19
C PHE A 130 0.80 11.14 -7.50
N GLU A 131 2.00 11.48 -7.03
CA GLU A 131 2.30 12.77 -6.40
C GLU A 131 2.05 13.94 -7.37
N TYR A 132 2.41 13.75 -8.64
CA TYR A 132 2.25 14.78 -9.67
C TYR A 132 0.88 14.78 -10.35
N GLY A 133 -0.03 13.91 -9.91
CA GLY A 133 -1.39 13.78 -10.47
C GLY A 133 -1.41 13.24 -11.90
N LEU A 134 -0.42 12.40 -12.27
CA LEU A 134 -0.22 11.91 -13.64
C LEU A 134 -1.24 10.83 -14.04
N GLU A 135 -2.08 10.38 -13.11
CA GLU A 135 -3.29 9.62 -13.43
C GLU A 135 -4.22 10.40 -14.37
N LYS A 136 -4.21 11.74 -14.28
CA LYS A 136 -4.94 12.60 -15.22
C LYS A 136 -4.15 12.71 -16.51
N ARG A 137 -4.55 11.94 -17.53
CA ARG A 137 -3.86 11.80 -18.83
C ARG A 137 -3.51 13.14 -19.48
N LYS A 138 -4.39 14.15 -19.40
CA LYS A 138 -4.16 15.51 -19.91
C LYS A 138 -2.91 16.18 -19.34
N LEU A 139 -2.63 15.96 -18.05
CA LEU A 139 -1.57 16.63 -17.33
C LEU A 139 -0.17 16.08 -17.67
N ARG A 140 -0.09 14.90 -18.29
CA ARG A 140 1.17 14.19 -18.57
C ARG A 140 2.08 14.89 -19.56
N TYR A 141 1.57 15.84 -20.35
CA TYR A 141 2.32 16.51 -21.41
C TYR A 141 2.63 17.98 -21.10
N GLU A 142 2.31 18.44 -19.89
CA GLU A 142 2.43 19.85 -19.50
C GLU A 142 3.67 20.11 -18.63
N GLY A 143 4.48 21.11 -19.00
CA GLY A 143 5.54 21.68 -18.14
C GLY A 143 6.40 20.65 -17.40
N VAL A 144 6.50 20.80 -16.07
CA VAL A 144 7.26 19.90 -15.18
C VAL A 144 6.71 18.47 -15.17
N ARG A 145 5.38 18.30 -15.29
CA ARG A 145 4.72 16.99 -15.25
C ARG A 145 5.15 16.09 -16.40
N ARG A 146 5.46 16.67 -17.56
CA ARG A 146 6.04 15.91 -18.69
C ARG A 146 7.36 15.24 -18.33
N PHE A 147 8.24 15.93 -17.60
CA PHE A 147 9.52 15.37 -17.19
C PHE A 147 9.31 14.26 -16.16
N ARG A 148 8.44 14.49 -15.16
CA ARG A 148 8.10 13.48 -14.15
C ARG A 148 7.40 12.25 -14.72
N TYR A 149 6.54 12.43 -15.71
CA TYR A 149 5.90 11.32 -16.41
C TYR A 149 6.92 10.45 -17.14
N ARG A 150 7.86 11.06 -17.87
CA ARG A 150 8.93 10.32 -18.55
C ARG A 150 9.89 9.63 -17.57
N GLU A 151 10.19 10.29 -16.46
CA GLU A 151 10.99 9.72 -15.37
C GLU A 151 10.31 8.49 -14.78
N SER A 152 9.05 8.61 -14.36
CA SER A 152 8.24 7.51 -13.84
C SER A 152 8.13 6.35 -14.84
N LEU A 153 7.84 6.65 -16.12
CA LEU A 153 7.80 5.62 -17.18
C LEU A 153 9.12 4.86 -17.33
N ARG A 154 10.27 5.54 -17.27
CA ARG A 154 11.58 4.90 -17.37
C ARG A 154 11.84 3.96 -16.20
N ILE A 155 11.44 4.37 -14.99
CA ILE A 155 11.63 3.55 -13.78
C ILE A 155 10.69 2.33 -13.81
N PHE A 156 9.44 2.50 -14.26
CA PHE A 156 8.53 1.38 -14.47
C PHE A 156 9.07 0.38 -15.50
N ASP A 157 9.58 0.85 -16.62
CA ASP A 157 10.15 0.00 -17.67
C ASP A 157 11.35 -0.81 -17.14
N ASP A 158 12.26 -0.16 -16.42
CA ASP A 158 13.39 -0.82 -15.74
C ASP A 158 12.92 -1.88 -14.72
N ALA A 159 11.89 -1.57 -13.92
CA ALA A 159 11.34 -2.51 -12.94
C ALA A 159 10.66 -3.72 -13.60
N VAL A 160 9.91 -3.52 -14.69
CA VAL A 160 9.28 -4.62 -15.45
C VAL A 160 10.36 -5.49 -16.08
N ASN A 161 11.39 -4.90 -16.70
CA ASN A 161 12.52 -5.65 -17.27
C ASN A 161 13.24 -6.49 -16.19
N LYS A 162 13.56 -5.90 -15.04
CA LYS A 162 14.14 -6.63 -13.89
C LYS A 162 13.24 -7.75 -13.38
N THR A 163 11.92 -7.57 -13.45
CA THR A 163 10.96 -8.62 -13.09
C THR A 163 11.04 -9.80 -14.03
N THR A 164 11.20 -9.57 -15.34
CA THR A 164 11.37 -10.67 -16.31
C THR A 164 12.64 -11.49 -16.07
N GLU A 165 13.69 -10.87 -15.53
CA GLU A 165 14.93 -11.55 -15.14
C GLU A 165 14.78 -12.41 -13.88
N LEU A 166 13.66 -12.33 -13.14
CA LEU A 166 13.46 -13.14 -11.92
C LEU A 166 13.28 -14.63 -12.21
N ASP A 167 12.88 -14.98 -13.43
CA ASP A 167 12.66 -16.35 -13.89
C ASP A 167 13.87 -17.25 -13.58
N GLN A 168 15.08 -16.74 -13.78
CA GLN A 168 16.33 -17.47 -13.55
C GLN A 168 16.58 -17.85 -12.08
N TYR A 169 15.87 -17.23 -11.14
CA TYR A 169 16.01 -17.47 -9.69
C TYR A 169 14.89 -18.37 -9.14
N CYS A 170 13.93 -18.76 -9.97
CA CYS A 170 12.84 -19.65 -9.57
C CYS A 170 13.39 -21.07 -9.32
N LYS A 171 13.11 -21.62 -8.13
CA LYS A 171 13.52 -22.98 -7.75
C LYS A 171 12.36 -23.95 -7.66
N THR A 172 11.15 -23.42 -7.52
CA THR A 172 9.92 -24.18 -7.33
C THR A 172 8.86 -23.75 -8.35
N GLU A 173 7.85 -24.60 -8.56
CA GLU A 173 6.69 -24.22 -9.38
C GLU A 173 5.94 -23.02 -8.76
N TYR A 174 5.98 -22.90 -7.43
CA TYR A 174 5.36 -21.80 -6.73
C TYR A 174 6.14 -20.49 -6.89
N ASP A 175 7.47 -20.53 -6.92
CA ASP A 175 8.31 -19.38 -7.27
C ASP A 175 7.93 -18.84 -8.65
N GLN A 176 7.78 -19.74 -9.63
CA GLN A 176 7.36 -19.40 -10.98
C GLN A 176 5.97 -18.74 -11.00
N TYR A 177 5.03 -19.30 -10.24
CA TYR A 177 3.69 -18.75 -10.08
C TYR A 177 3.73 -17.33 -9.49
N ALA A 178 4.48 -17.12 -8.41
CA ALA A 178 4.62 -15.84 -7.75
C ALA A 178 5.26 -14.77 -8.66
N VAL A 179 6.33 -15.14 -9.38
CA VAL A 179 6.97 -14.23 -10.37
C VAL A 179 6.01 -13.89 -11.50
N ASN A 180 5.28 -14.86 -12.04
CA ASN A 180 4.29 -14.61 -13.08
C ASN A 180 3.16 -13.69 -12.60
N LEU A 181 2.68 -13.89 -11.37
CA LEU A 181 1.65 -13.05 -10.77
C LEU A 181 2.13 -11.60 -10.60
N PHE A 182 3.33 -11.43 -10.05
CA PHE A 182 3.97 -10.14 -9.87
C PHE A 182 4.25 -9.43 -11.20
N LEU A 183 4.78 -10.15 -12.20
CA LEU A 183 5.00 -9.66 -13.56
C LEU A 183 3.68 -9.25 -14.24
N ARG A 184 2.62 -10.03 -14.06
CA ARG A 184 1.31 -9.73 -14.64
C ARG A 184 0.76 -8.42 -14.09
N PHE A 185 0.82 -8.23 -12.77
CA PHE A 185 0.36 -7.00 -12.14
C PHE A 185 1.19 -5.77 -12.56
N THR A 186 2.52 -5.85 -12.39
CA THR A 186 3.44 -4.74 -12.74
C THR A 186 3.38 -4.41 -14.23
N GLY A 187 3.37 -5.41 -15.10
CA GLY A 187 3.21 -5.25 -16.53
C GLY A 187 1.87 -4.60 -16.90
N ASN A 188 0.74 -5.07 -16.36
CA ASN A 188 -0.58 -4.49 -16.67
C ASN A 188 -0.70 -3.04 -16.22
N LEU A 189 -0.14 -2.70 -15.06
CA LEU A 189 -0.14 -1.33 -14.57
C LEU A 189 0.76 -0.44 -15.44
N PHE A 190 1.92 -0.91 -15.89
CA PHE A 190 2.76 -0.20 -16.84
C PHE A 190 2.01 0.09 -18.16
N HIS A 191 1.33 -0.91 -18.73
CA HIS A 191 0.50 -0.72 -19.93
C HIS A 191 -0.62 0.30 -19.70
N TYR A 192 -1.27 0.26 -18.53
CA TYR A 192 -2.30 1.24 -18.15
C TYR A 192 -1.74 2.67 -18.08
N ILE A 193 -0.55 2.85 -17.49
CA ILE A 193 0.12 4.16 -17.38
C ILE A 193 0.48 4.73 -18.77
N GLN A 194 0.70 3.87 -19.77
CA GLN A 194 0.98 4.29 -21.14
C GLN A 194 -0.27 4.66 -21.95
N LEU A 195 -1.49 4.39 -21.45
CA LEU A 195 -2.72 4.69 -22.18
C LEU A 195 -2.88 6.18 -22.48
N ASP A 196 -3.15 6.51 -23.74
CA ASP A 196 -3.53 7.85 -24.19
C ASP A 196 -5.06 8.04 -24.06
N GLU A 197 -5.49 9.27 -23.83
CA GLU A 197 -6.91 9.66 -23.71
C GLU A 197 -7.70 9.43 -25.00
N ARG A 198 -7.04 9.45 -26.16
CA ARG A 198 -7.65 9.27 -27.48
C ARG A 198 -8.31 7.91 -27.72
N HIS A 199 -8.17 6.96 -26.80
CA HIS A 199 -8.66 5.59 -26.95
C HIS A 199 -9.90 5.28 -26.11
N ILE A 200 -10.51 6.28 -25.45
CA ILE A 200 -11.78 6.08 -24.72
C ILE A 200 -12.94 6.33 -25.68
N PRO A 201 -13.84 5.36 -25.90
CA PRO A 201 -15.00 5.54 -26.78
C PRO A 201 -15.91 6.67 -26.26
N ASP A 202 -16.39 7.55 -27.14
CA ASP A 202 -17.28 8.65 -26.75
C ASP A 202 -18.75 8.19 -26.74
N HIS A 203 -19.28 7.88 -25.56
CA HIS A 203 -20.70 7.59 -25.39
C HIS A 203 -21.21 7.98 -23.99
N PRO A 204 -22.27 8.80 -23.83
CA PRO A 204 -22.65 9.38 -22.54
C PRO A 204 -22.87 8.38 -21.39
N LEU A 205 -23.51 7.24 -21.67
CA LEU A 205 -23.72 6.19 -20.66
C LEU A 205 -22.46 5.36 -20.41
N LEU A 206 -21.55 5.27 -21.39
CA LEU A 206 -20.30 4.53 -21.24
C LEU A 206 -19.32 5.36 -20.42
N ASN A 207 -19.14 6.64 -20.79
CA ASN A 207 -18.21 7.57 -20.17
C ASN A 207 -18.44 7.67 -18.66
N ARG A 208 -19.70 7.82 -18.21
CA ARG A 208 -20.00 7.89 -16.77
C ARG A 208 -19.55 6.64 -16.00
N HIS A 209 -19.85 5.45 -16.52
CA HIS A 209 -19.49 4.19 -15.86
C HIS A 209 -18.00 3.90 -15.98
N TRP A 210 -17.38 4.32 -17.08
CA TRP A 210 -15.96 4.28 -17.31
C TRP A 210 -15.19 5.14 -16.31
N ASP A 211 -15.60 6.41 -16.14
CA ASP A 211 -14.97 7.35 -15.23
C ASP A 211 -15.02 6.83 -13.78
N LEU A 212 -16.18 6.30 -13.36
CA LEU A 212 -16.33 5.68 -12.03
C LEU A 212 -15.46 4.44 -11.88
N MET A 213 -15.41 3.57 -12.90
CA MET A 213 -14.55 2.39 -12.90
C MET A 213 -13.08 2.79 -12.70
N GLU A 214 -12.61 3.76 -13.49
CA GLU A 214 -11.24 4.24 -13.45
C GLU A 214 -10.90 4.94 -12.13
N GLU A 215 -11.80 5.79 -11.61
CA GLU A 215 -11.63 6.44 -10.31
C GLU A 215 -11.46 5.43 -9.17
N TYR A 216 -12.33 4.42 -9.11
CA TYR A 216 -12.26 3.38 -8.10
C TYR A 216 -11.03 2.49 -8.26
N MET A 217 -10.65 2.15 -9.49
CA MET A 217 -9.43 1.38 -9.78
C MET A 217 -8.19 2.12 -9.31
N LEU A 218 -8.04 3.39 -9.70
CA LEU A 218 -6.92 4.25 -9.32
C LEU A 218 -6.82 4.43 -7.81
N TYR A 219 -7.96 4.59 -7.12
CA TYR A 219 -7.97 4.64 -5.66
C TYR A 219 -7.43 3.35 -5.04
N SER A 220 -7.89 2.18 -5.51
CA SER A 220 -7.42 0.89 -5.01
C SER A 220 -5.93 0.66 -5.29
N ILE A 221 -5.42 1.11 -6.43
CA ILE A 221 -3.98 1.02 -6.75
C ILE A 221 -3.17 1.97 -5.87
N LYS A 222 -3.62 3.22 -5.67
CA LYS A 222 -2.95 4.19 -4.78
C LYS A 222 -2.88 3.66 -3.36
N ASP A 223 -3.98 3.11 -2.84
CA ASP A 223 -4.00 2.50 -1.49
C ASP A 223 -3.06 1.30 -1.39
N TYR A 224 -2.88 0.54 -2.47
CA TYR A 224 -2.04 -0.65 -2.51
C TYR A 224 -0.53 -0.37 -2.70
N LEU A 225 -0.17 0.70 -3.40
CA LEU A 225 1.24 1.00 -3.71
C LEU A 225 1.78 2.14 -2.85
N VAL A 226 0.97 3.18 -2.62
CA VAL A 226 1.39 4.45 -2.03
C VAL A 226 0.31 5.00 -1.07
N PRO A 227 -0.08 4.23 -0.03
CA PRO A 227 -1.20 4.56 0.86
C PRO A 227 -1.00 5.90 1.57
N HIS A 228 0.25 6.30 1.81
CA HIS A 228 0.57 7.58 2.42
C HIS A 228 0.10 8.77 1.57
N LEU A 229 0.00 8.64 0.23
CA LEU A 229 -0.52 9.69 -0.65
C LEU A 229 -2.06 9.80 -0.64
N VAL A 230 -2.77 8.88 0.04
CA VAL A 230 -4.24 8.90 0.15
C VAL A 230 -4.65 9.84 1.29
N HIS A 231 -4.52 11.15 1.07
CA HIS A 231 -4.56 12.12 2.17
C HIS A 231 -5.93 12.66 2.63
N ASN A 232 -7.09 12.52 1.95
CA ASN A 232 -8.37 13.01 2.53
C ASN A 232 -9.70 12.46 1.96
N PHE A 233 -10.61 12.13 2.90
CA PHE A 233 -12.08 12.30 2.94
C PHE A 233 -13.00 11.79 1.81
N ARG A 234 -13.22 10.47 1.80
CA ARG A 234 -14.52 9.76 1.90
C ARG A 234 -14.13 8.28 1.87
N LYS A 235 -13.74 7.72 3.03
CA LYS A 235 -13.16 6.37 3.13
C LYS A 235 -14.15 5.31 2.66
N MET A 236 -14.15 5.03 1.37
CA MET A 236 -14.36 3.66 0.93
C MET A 236 -13.09 2.90 1.28
N SER A 237 -13.22 1.78 1.99
CA SER A 237 -12.07 0.89 2.16
C SER A 237 -11.56 0.49 0.77
N ALA A 238 -10.28 0.22 0.59
CA ALA A 238 -9.77 -0.19 -0.72
C ALA A 238 -10.47 -1.44 -1.27
N ASN A 239 -10.98 -2.31 -0.37
CA ASN A 239 -11.84 -3.44 -0.75
C ASN A 239 -13.19 -2.95 -1.30
N THR A 240 -13.78 -1.93 -0.68
CA THR A 240 -15.01 -1.31 -1.17
C THR A 240 -14.79 -0.61 -2.51
N SER A 241 -13.70 0.16 -2.66
CA SER A 241 -13.35 0.80 -3.92
C SER A 241 -13.12 -0.24 -5.01
N PHE A 242 -12.35 -1.29 -4.72
CA PHE A 242 -12.12 -2.37 -5.68
C PHE A 242 -13.41 -3.09 -6.06
N THR A 243 -14.29 -3.36 -5.09
CA THR A 243 -15.60 -3.95 -5.36
C THR A 243 -16.44 -3.06 -6.27
N GLN A 244 -16.45 -1.74 -6.06
CA GLN A 244 -17.16 -0.83 -6.95
C GLN A 244 -16.55 -0.78 -8.36
N CYS A 245 -15.22 -0.74 -8.47
CA CYS A 245 -14.51 -0.88 -9.74
C CYS A 245 -14.97 -2.15 -10.49
N TRP A 246 -14.95 -3.29 -9.80
CA TRP A 246 -15.35 -4.57 -10.38
C TRP A 246 -16.82 -4.59 -10.83
N ASN A 247 -17.72 -4.01 -10.04
CA ASN A 247 -19.11 -3.85 -10.41
C ASN A 247 -19.29 -3.00 -11.68
N GLN A 248 -18.51 -1.91 -11.82
CA GLN A 248 -18.54 -1.10 -13.04
C GLN A 248 -18.00 -1.86 -14.25
N LEU A 249 -16.93 -2.65 -14.10
CA LEU A 249 -16.39 -3.50 -15.17
C LEU A 249 -17.44 -4.51 -15.67
N ILE A 250 -18.09 -5.23 -14.75
CA ILE A 250 -19.17 -6.19 -15.09
C ILE A 250 -20.31 -5.46 -15.81
N TYR A 251 -20.72 -4.29 -15.31
CA TYR A 251 -21.76 -3.49 -15.93
C TYR A 251 -21.40 -3.09 -17.37
N LEU A 252 -20.19 -2.55 -17.57
CA LEU A 252 -19.70 -2.13 -18.87
C LEU A 252 -19.65 -3.29 -19.86
N GLN A 253 -19.10 -4.43 -19.45
CA GLN A 253 -19.02 -5.64 -20.26
C GLN A 253 -20.41 -6.16 -20.65
N THR A 254 -21.34 -6.20 -19.70
CA THR A 254 -22.70 -6.70 -19.94
C THR A 254 -23.50 -5.75 -20.84
N ARG A 255 -23.36 -4.44 -20.64
CA ARG A 255 -24.15 -3.43 -21.35
C ARG A 255 -23.58 -3.09 -22.72
N PHE A 256 -22.27 -3.21 -22.90
CA PHE A 256 -21.55 -2.87 -24.12
C PHE A 256 -20.62 -4.01 -24.55
N PRO A 257 -21.14 -5.13 -25.09
CA PRO A 257 -20.34 -6.29 -25.47
C PRO A 257 -19.21 -6.01 -26.47
N ALA A 258 -19.33 -4.93 -27.26
CA ALA A 258 -18.27 -4.50 -28.17
C ALA A 258 -16.97 -4.10 -27.42
N LEU A 259 -17.05 -3.78 -26.13
CA LEU A 259 -15.88 -3.51 -25.29
C LEU A 259 -14.98 -4.74 -25.09
N ASP A 260 -15.50 -5.95 -25.29
CA ASP A 260 -14.68 -7.16 -25.22
C ASP A 260 -13.61 -7.20 -26.31
N GLU A 261 -13.71 -6.37 -27.36
CA GLU A 261 -12.66 -6.21 -28.37
C GLU A 261 -11.87 -4.90 -28.23
N ASP A 262 -12.30 -4.00 -27.35
CA ASP A 262 -11.63 -2.73 -27.13
C ASP A 262 -10.32 -2.91 -26.36
N LYS A 263 -9.23 -2.38 -26.93
CA LYS A 263 -7.88 -2.53 -26.35
C LYS A 263 -7.75 -1.82 -25.01
N THR A 264 -8.34 -0.64 -24.87
CA THR A 264 -8.26 0.16 -23.65
C THR A 264 -9.00 -0.55 -22.52
N PHE A 265 -10.19 -1.07 -22.82
CA PHE A 265 -10.99 -1.83 -21.87
C PHE A 265 -10.28 -3.10 -21.42
N LYS A 266 -9.68 -3.85 -22.36
CA LYS A 266 -8.84 -5.03 -22.03
C LYS A 266 -7.70 -4.67 -21.06
N ILE A 267 -7.03 -3.54 -21.27
CA ILE A 267 -5.95 -3.09 -20.37
C ILE A 267 -6.48 -2.81 -18.96
N CYS A 268 -7.57 -2.04 -18.83
CA CYS A 268 -8.18 -1.76 -17.53
C CYS A 268 -8.68 -3.04 -16.84
N HIS A 269 -9.32 -3.94 -17.59
CA HIS A 269 -9.82 -5.22 -17.08
C HIS A 269 -8.67 -6.12 -16.60
N ASN A 270 -7.62 -6.28 -17.39
CA ASN A 270 -6.45 -7.08 -17.04
C ASN A 270 -5.75 -6.53 -15.79
N LEU A 271 -5.63 -5.21 -15.67
CA LEU A 271 -5.10 -4.57 -14.48
C LEU A 271 -5.94 -4.89 -13.25
N ALA A 272 -7.26 -4.66 -13.31
CA ALA A 272 -8.15 -4.97 -12.20
C ALA A 272 -8.12 -6.45 -11.80
N ASP A 273 -8.09 -7.36 -12.77
CA ASP A 273 -7.98 -8.79 -12.54
C ASP A 273 -6.63 -9.16 -11.87
N SER A 274 -5.52 -8.62 -12.37
CA SER A 274 -4.20 -8.84 -11.75
C SER A 274 -4.08 -8.27 -10.34
N LEU A 275 -4.69 -7.12 -10.07
CA LEU A 275 -4.77 -6.55 -8.72
C LEU A 275 -5.60 -7.43 -7.77
N ARG A 276 -6.68 -8.05 -8.28
CA ARG A 276 -7.47 -9.00 -7.48
C ARG A 276 -6.66 -10.23 -7.11
N GLU A 277 -5.99 -10.83 -8.09
CA GLU A 277 -5.25 -12.07 -7.89
C GLU A 277 -4.05 -11.86 -6.95
N ILE A 278 -3.28 -10.79 -7.13
CA ILE A 278 -2.11 -10.53 -6.26
C ILE A 278 -2.54 -10.32 -4.80
N ARG A 279 -3.61 -9.54 -4.57
CA ARG A 279 -4.13 -9.31 -3.22
C ARG A 279 -4.77 -10.55 -2.60
N ARG A 280 -5.35 -11.44 -3.42
CA ARG A 280 -5.86 -12.73 -2.94
C ARG A 280 -4.71 -13.60 -2.43
N GLU A 281 -3.63 -13.71 -3.21
CA GLU A 281 -2.46 -14.50 -2.81
C GLU A 281 -1.78 -13.95 -1.57
N GLU A 282 -1.60 -12.64 -1.46
CA GLU A 282 -1.05 -12.00 -0.26
C GLU A 282 -1.89 -12.34 0.99
N TYR A 283 -3.22 -12.32 0.85
CA TYR A 283 -4.14 -12.66 1.94
C TYR A 283 -4.07 -14.14 2.33
N GLU A 284 -4.01 -15.06 1.36
CA GLU A 284 -4.00 -16.51 1.61
C GLU A 284 -2.67 -16.98 2.21
N MET A 285 -1.57 -16.36 1.78
CA MET A 285 -0.20 -16.79 2.08
C MET A 285 0.48 -15.95 3.15
N GLN A 286 -0.10 -14.81 3.54
CA GLN A 286 0.45 -13.87 4.52
C GLN A 286 1.82 -13.26 4.13
N TYR A 287 2.09 -13.19 2.83
CA TYR A 287 3.22 -12.44 2.27
C TYR A 287 2.72 -11.13 1.68
N ASN A 288 3.58 -10.11 1.62
CA ASN A 288 3.28 -8.85 0.94
C ASN A 288 4.30 -8.66 -0.18
N PHE A 289 3.84 -8.56 -1.43
CA PHE A 289 4.72 -8.25 -2.55
C PHE A 289 5.21 -6.81 -2.47
N PHE A 290 4.37 -5.90 -1.97
CA PHE A 290 4.70 -4.49 -1.77
C PHE A 290 4.65 -4.19 -0.27
N ASN A 291 5.81 -3.93 0.32
CA ASN A 291 5.92 -3.56 1.73
C ASN A 291 5.86 -2.04 1.88
N TYR A 292 5.08 -1.59 2.85
CA TYR A 292 5.20 -0.22 3.37
C TYR A 292 6.31 -0.24 4.41
N SER A 293 7.54 0.05 4.01
CA SER A 293 8.50 0.57 4.98
C SER A 293 8.02 1.97 5.34
N GLU A 294 7.37 2.11 6.50
CA GLU A 294 7.24 3.40 7.19
C GLU A 294 8.67 3.94 7.30
N SER A 295 9.02 4.84 6.37
CA SER A 295 10.34 5.45 6.24
C SER A 295 10.34 6.78 6.99
#